data_AF-A0A160DCU3-F1
#
_entry.id   AF-A0A160DCU3-F1
#
_cell.length_a   1.000
_cell.length_b   1.000
_cell.length_c   1.000
_cell.angle_alpha   90.00
_cell.angle_beta   90.00
_cell.angle_gamma   90.00
#
_symmetry.space_group_name_H-M   'P 1'
#
loop_
_entity.id
_entity.type
_entity.pdbx_description
1 polymer ?
#
loop_
_entity_poly.entity_id
_entity_poly.type
_entity_poly.pdbx_seq_one_letter_code
_entity_poly.pdbx_strand_id
1 'polypeptide(L)'
;HYGRVCPIETPEGPNIGLINSLAAYARTNQYGFLESPYRVVKDALVTDEIVFLSAIEEADHVIAQASATMNDKKVLIDELVAVRHLNEFTVKAPEDVTLMDVSPKQVVSVAASLIPFLEHDDANRALMGSNMQRQAVPTLRADKPLVGTGMERNVARDSGVCVVARRGGVIDSVDASRIVVRVADDEVETGEAGVDIYNLTKYTRSNQNTCINQRPLVRKGDRVQRSDIMADGPSTDMGELALGQNMRIAFMAWNGYNFEDSICLSERVVQEDRFTTIHIQELTCVARDTK
;
A
#
# COMPACT_ATOMS: atom_id res chain seq x y z
N HIS A 1 -4.51 -20.13 -5.11
CA HIS A 1 -4.01 -18.97 -4.32
C HIS A 1 -3.50 -17.84 -5.20
N TYR A 2 -2.75 -18.12 -6.26
CA TYR A 2 -2.19 -17.10 -7.13
C TYR A 2 -3.20 -16.01 -7.53
N GLY A 3 -2.77 -14.76 -7.44
CA GLY A 3 -3.60 -13.60 -7.78
C GLY A 3 -4.76 -13.32 -6.82
N ARG A 4 -4.94 -14.14 -5.78
CA ARG A 4 -6.09 -14.10 -4.85
C ARG A 4 -5.66 -13.96 -3.39
N VAL A 5 -4.73 -14.80 -2.98
CA VAL A 5 -4.20 -14.87 -1.61
C VAL A 5 -2.68 -14.76 -1.71
N CYS A 6 -2.10 -13.87 -0.91
CA CYS A 6 -0.66 -13.68 -0.88
C CYS A 6 0.02 -14.93 -0.32
N PRO A 7 1.04 -15.48 -1.01
CA PRO A 7 1.76 -16.66 -0.52
C PRO A 7 2.82 -16.34 0.54
N ILE A 8 3.16 -15.06 0.74
CA ILE A 8 4.25 -14.61 1.62
C ILE A 8 3.71 -14.12 2.97
N GLU A 9 2.62 -13.36 2.96
CA GLU A 9 2.11 -12.71 4.18
C GLU A 9 1.19 -13.64 4.98
N THR A 10 1.76 -14.25 6.01
CA THR A 10 1.07 -15.02 7.05
C THR A 10 1.75 -14.77 8.40
N PRO A 11 1.03 -14.86 9.53
CA PRO A 11 1.66 -14.85 10.85
C PRO A 11 2.65 -16.00 11.02
N GLU A 12 3.69 -15.76 11.80
CA GLU A 12 4.61 -16.78 12.28
C GLU A 12 4.00 -17.54 13.47
N GLY A 13 4.46 -18.78 13.69
CA GLY A 13 4.04 -19.61 14.82
C GLY A 13 2.82 -20.50 14.54
N PRO A 14 1.95 -20.75 15.54
CA PRO A 14 0.93 -21.82 15.45
C PRO A 14 -0.17 -21.55 14.42
N ASN A 15 -0.31 -20.30 13.96
CA ASN A 15 -1.35 -19.88 13.03
C ASN A 15 -0.85 -19.75 11.58
N ILE A 16 0.35 -20.26 11.29
CA ILE A 16 0.93 -20.19 9.94
C ILE A 16 0.01 -20.86 8.91
N GLY A 17 -0.29 -20.14 7.83
CA GLY A 17 -1.17 -20.60 6.74
C GLY A 17 -2.67 -20.58 7.06
N LEU A 18 -3.08 -20.35 8.32
CA LEU A 18 -4.48 -20.21 8.71
C LEU A 18 -5.00 -18.78 8.51
N ILE A 19 -4.13 -17.79 8.66
CA ILE A 19 -4.42 -16.38 8.43
C ILE A 19 -3.57 -15.93 7.27
N ASN A 20 -4.22 -15.57 6.16
CA ASN A 20 -3.56 -15.07 4.97
C ASN A 20 -4.14 -13.72 4.56
N SER A 21 -3.32 -12.90 3.91
CA SER A 21 -3.75 -11.62 3.36
C SER A 21 -4.22 -11.77 1.91
N LEU A 22 -5.20 -10.93 1.54
CA LEU A 22 -5.69 -10.80 0.17
C LEU A 22 -4.56 -10.27 -0.74
N ALA A 23 -4.48 -10.78 -1.96
CA ALA A 23 -3.55 -10.25 -2.95
C ALA A 23 -4.02 -8.87 -3.49
N ALA A 24 -3.09 -8.06 -4.00
CA ALA A 24 -3.30 -6.63 -4.25
C ALA A 24 -4.50 -6.28 -5.16
N TYR A 25 -4.77 -7.09 -6.20
CA TYR A 25 -5.87 -6.84 -7.14
C TYR A 25 -7.03 -7.83 -7.02
N ALA A 26 -6.99 -8.71 -6.02
CA ALA A 26 -8.04 -9.69 -5.84
C ALA A 26 -9.33 -9.03 -5.36
N ARG A 27 -10.47 -9.61 -5.73
CA ARG A 27 -11.79 -9.18 -5.26
C ARG A 27 -12.68 -10.37 -4.94
N THR A 28 -13.71 -10.13 -4.14
CA THR A 28 -14.75 -11.13 -3.86
C THR A 28 -15.93 -10.90 -4.79
N ASN A 29 -16.43 -11.96 -5.40
CA ASN A 29 -17.61 -11.88 -6.26
C ASN A 29 -18.92 -11.99 -5.48
N GLN A 30 -20.06 -11.85 -6.18
CA GLN A 30 -21.39 -11.90 -5.57
C GLN A 30 -21.71 -13.21 -4.84
N TYR A 31 -20.99 -14.29 -5.14
CA TYR A 31 -21.17 -15.61 -4.51
C TYR A 31 -20.17 -15.88 -3.38
N GLY A 32 -19.27 -14.92 -3.09
CA GLY A 32 -18.25 -15.08 -2.05
C GLY A 32 -16.95 -15.75 -2.51
N PHE A 33 -16.77 -16.01 -3.81
CA PHE A 33 -15.52 -16.56 -4.34
C PHE A 33 -14.52 -15.46 -4.67
N LEU A 34 -13.24 -15.78 -4.50
CA LEU A 34 -12.14 -14.88 -4.85
C LEU A 34 -11.86 -14.92 -6.35
N GLU A 35 -11.80 -13.75 -6.95
CA GLU A 35 -11.46 -13.52 -8.35
C GLU A 35 -10.15 -12.74 -8.48
N SER A 36 -9.45 -12.99 -9.58
CA SER A 36 -8.25 -12.22 -9.96
C SER A 36 -8.45 -11.65 -11.38
N PRO A 37 -7.94 -10.44 -11.67
CA PRO A 37 -8.06 -9.84 -12.99
C PRO A 37 -7.01 -10.38 -13.95
N TYR A 38 -7.42 -10.60 -15.20
CA TYR A 38 -6.58 -10.99 -16.32
C TYR A 38 -6.93 -10.16 -17.56
N ARG A 39 -5.95 -9.93 -18.43
CA ARG A 39 -6.13 -9.30 -19.74
C ARG A 39 -6.52 -10.36 -20.77
N VAL A 40 -7.49 -10.06 -21.62
CA VAL A 40 -7.93 -10.96 -22.69
C VAL A 40 -6.92 -10.94 -23.83
N VAL A 41 -6.51 -12.12 -24.30
CA VAL A 41 -5.65 -12.31 -25.47
C VAL A 41 -6.49 -12.90 -26.60
N LYS A 42 -6.48 -12.25 -27.78
CA LYS A 42 -7.19 -12.71 -28.99
C LYS A 42 -6.19 -12.79 -30.13
N ASP A 43 -5.98 -13.96 -30.71
CA ASP A 43 -5.03 -14.16 -31.83
C ASP A 43 -3.63 -13.58 -31.53
N ALA A 44 -3.05 -13.92 -30.37
CA ALA A 44 -1.79 -13.40 -29.83
C ALA A 44 -1.74 -11.89 -29.51
N LEU A 45 -2.82 -11.13 -29.76
CA LEU A 45 -2.94 -9.72 -29.40
C LEU A 45 -3.48 -9.58 -27.97
N VAL A 46 -2.67 -8.98 -27.09
CA VAL A 46 -3.07 -8.68 -25.71
C VAL A 46 -3.90 -7.40 -25.68
N THR A 47 -5.20 -7.56 -25.41
CA THR A 47 -6.15 -6.44 -25.36
C THR A 47 -6.07 -5.68 -24.03
N ASP A 48 -6.77 -4.55 -23.95
CA ASP A 48 -6.97 -3.80 -22.70
C ASP A 48 -8.27 -4.20 -21.98
N GLU A 49 -8.97 -5.22 -22.49
CA GLU A 49 -10.15 -5.81 -21.85
C GLU A 49 -9.70 -6.63 -20.63
N ILE A 50 -10.19 -6.27 -19.45
CA ILE A 50 -9.89 -6.95 -18.18
C ILE A 50 -11.09 -7.80 -17.78
N VAL A 51 -10.86 -9.10 -17.59
CA VAL A 51 -11.84 -10.04 -17.07
C VAL A 51 -11.40 -10.54 -15.70
N PHE A 52 -12.35 -10.67 -14.79
CA PHE A 52 -12.10 -11.22 -13.47
C PHE A 52 -12.57 -12.66 -13.45
N LEU A 53 -11.67 -13.57 -13.06
CA LEU A 53 -11.96 -15.00 -13.07
C LEU A 53 -11.84 -15.61 -11.70
N SER A 54 -12.82 -16.42 -11.36
CA SER A 54 -12.79 -17.32 -10.21
C SER A 54 -11.77 -18.45 -10.42
N ALA A 55 -11.43 -19.17 -9.36
CA ALA A 55 -10.47 -20.27 -9.44
C ALA A 55 -10.97 -21.43 -10.34
N ILE A 56 -12.29 -21.54 -10.53
CA ILE A 56 -12.90 -22.59 -11.35
C ILE A 56 -12.79 -22.20 -12.82
N GLU A 57 -13.16 -20.97 -13.17
CA GLU A 57 -13.09 -20.46 -14.55
C GLU A 57 -11.64 -20.38 -15.03
N GLU A 58 -10.69 -20.07 -14.14
CA GLU A 58 -9.26 -19.99 -14.48
C GLU A 58 -8.70 -21.30 -15.07
N ALA A 59 -9.24 -22.46 -14.66
CA ALA A 59 -8.70 -23.76 -15.03
C ALA A 59 -8.78 -24.05 -16.54
N ASP A 60 -9.77 -23.49 -17.22
CA ASP A 60 -10.02 -23.69 -18.66
C ASP A 60 -9.18 -22.77 -19.56
N HIS A 61 -8.40 -21.86 -18.96
CA HIS A 61 -7.64 -20.84 -19.68
C HIS A 61 -6.12 -21.06 -19.60
N VAL A 62 -5.44 -20.66 -20.68
CA VAL A 62 -3.97 -20.65 -20.78
C VAL A 62 -3.52 -19.22 -20.50
N ILE A 63 -2.82 -19.04 -19.39
CA ILE A 63 -2.51 -17.71 -18.85
C ILE A 63 -1.02 -17.43 -18.98
N ALA A 64 -0.66 -16.41 -19.76
CA ALA A 64 0.70 -15.91 -19.86
C ALA A 64 1.10 -15.04 -18.65
N GLN A 65 2.38 -15.09 -18.29
CA GLN A 65 2.95 -14.26 -17.22
C GLN A 65 2.97 -12.78 -17.62
N ALA A 66 2.87 -11.88 -16.64
CA ALA A 66 2.89 -10.43 -16.87
C ALA A 66 4.18 -9.93 -17.55
N SER A 67 5.28 -10.68 -17.40
CA SER A 67 6.60 -10.37 -17.96
C SER A 67 6.82 -10.91 -19.39
N ALA A 68 5.81 -11.53 -20.02
CA ALA A 68 5.94 -12.04 -21.39
C ALA A 68 6.29 -10.92 -22.39
N THR A 69 7.18 -11.22 -23.34
CA THR A 69 7.69 -10.22 -24.28
C THR A 69 6.61 -9.85 -25.31
N MET A 70 6.40 -8.54 -25.49
CA MET A 70 5.41 -7.99 -26.42
C MET A 70 6.05 -6.93 -27.33
N ASN A 71 5.51 -6.75 -28.54
CA ASN A 71 5.87 -5.63 -29.41
C ASN A 71 5.05 -4.36 -29.10
N ASP A 72 5.36 -3.26 -29.79
CA ASP A 72 4.65 -1.96 -29.64
C ASP A 72 3.13 -2.04 -29.90
N LYS A 73 2.69 -3.07 -30.62
CA LYS A 73 1.27 -3.34 -30.90
C LYS A 73 0.63 -4.27 -29.88
N LYS A 74 1.31 -4.60 -28.77
CA LYS A 74 0.85 -5.53 -27.72
C LYS A 74 0.63 -6.98 -28.20
N VAL A 75 1.36 -7.39 -29.23
CA VAL A 75 1.35 -8.79 -29.70
C VAL A 75 2.52 -9.54 -29.08
N LEU A 76 2.27 -10.76 -28.61
CA LEU A 76 3.30 -11.67 -28.09
C LEU A 76 4.27 -12.07 -29.22
N ILE A 77 5.58 -11.90 -28.99
CA ILE A 77 6.60 -12.08 -30.06
C ILE A 77 7.39 -13.39 -29.97
N ASP A 78 7.43 -14.00 -28.78
CA ASP A 78 8.22 -15.21 -28.57
C ASP A 78 7.52 -16.42 -29.22
N GLU A 79 8.28 -17.31 -29.86
CA GLU A 79 7.71 -18.53 -30.47
C GLU A 79 7.04 -19.44 -29.43
N LEU A 80 7.56 -19.44 -28.21
CA LEU A 80 7.05 -20.18 -27.06
C LEU A 80 6.97 -19.25 -25.85
N VAL A 81 5.77 -19.03 -25.35
CA VAL A 81 5.49 -18.16 -24.20
C VAL A 81 5.34 -19.00 -22.95
N ALA A 82 5.97 -18.58 -21.86
CA ALA A 82 5.79 -19.19 -20.55
C ALA A 82 4.37 -18.93 -20.04
N VAL A 83 3.63 -20.02 -19.85
CA VAL A 83 2.22 -19.99 -19.47
C VAL A 83 1.96 -20.90 -18.28
N ARG A 84 0.85 -20.63 -17.63
CA ARG A 84 0.26 -21.51 -16.64
C ARG A 84 -1.07 -22.03 -17.15
N HIS A 85 -1.25 -23.34 -17.08
CA HIS A 85 -2.48 -24.02 -17.46
C HIS A 85 -2.67 -25.23 -16.54
N LEU A 86 -3.88 -25.43 -16.00
CA LEU A 86 -4.20 -26.53 -15.07
C LEU A 86 -3.22 -26.66 -13.88
N ASN A 87 -2.78 -25.52 -13.32
CA ASN A 87 -1.78 -25.44 -12.23
C ASN A 87 -0.37 -25.92 -12.58
N GLU A 88 -0.07 -26.20 -13.84
CA GLU A 88 1.28 -26.51 -14.30
C GLU A 88 1.88 -25.34 -15.08
N PHE A 89 3.20 -25.17 -14.92
CA PHE A 89 3.97 -24.22 -15.72
C PHE A 89 4.49 -24.94 -16.96
N THR A 90 4.09 -24.45 -18.13
CA THR A 90 4.51 -25.00 -19.42
C THR A 90 4.80 -23.87 -20.39
N VAL A 91 5.19 -24.22 -21.60
CA VAL A 91 5.35 -23.26 -22.70
C VAL A 91 4.36 -23.60 -23.80
N LYS A 92 3.73 -22.58 -24.38
CA LYS A 92 2.80 -22.73 -25.50
C LYS A 92 3.03 -21.68 -26.58
N ALA A 93 2.54 -21.95 -27.78
CA ALA A 93 2.53 -20.96 -28.85
C ALA A 93 1.66 -19.75 -28.47
N PRO A 94 2.00 -18.53 -28.92
CA PRO A 94 1.21 -17.32 -28.67
C PRO A 94 -0.28 -17.43 -29.04
N GLU A 95 -0.60 -18.23 -30.05
CA GLU A 95 -1.96 -18.46 -30.55
C GLU A 95 -2.83 -19.22 -29.55
N ASP A 96 -2.22 -20.07 -28.72
CA ASP A 96 -2.92 -20.85 -27.70
C ASP A 96 -3.17 -20.06 -26.40
N VAL A 97 -2.56 -18.88 -26.26
CA VAL A 97 -2.69 -18.04 -25.07
C VAL A 97 -4.04 -17.31 -25.11
N THR A 98 -4.87 -17.55 -24.10
CA THR A 98 -6.20 -16.93 -24.02
C THR A 98 -6.23 -15.74 -23.07
N LEU A 99 -5.35 -15.72 -22.07
CA LEU A 99 -5.30 -14.67 -21.05
C LEU A 99 -3.86 -14.32 -20.67
N MET A 100 -3.69 -13.16 -20.04
CA MET A 100 -2.41 -12.70 -19.52
C MET A 100 -2.60 -12.00 -18.17
N ASP A 101 -1.65 -12.18 -17.26
CA ASP A 101 -1.60 -11.43 -16.00
C ASP A 101 -1.56 -9.91 -16.22
N VAL A 102 -2.19 -9.14 -15.31
CA VAL A 102 -2.25 -7.68 -15.43
C VAL A 102 -0.96 -7.03 -14.95
N SER A 103 -0.40 -7.53 -13.85
CA SER A 103 0.77 -6.95 -13.19
C SER A 103 1.52 -8.00 -12.37
N PRO A 104 2.86 -7.96 -12.31
CA PRO A 104 3.63 -8.83 -11.41
C PRO A 104 3.21 -8.67 -9.93
N LYS A 105 2.76 -7.47 -9.54
CA LYS A 105 2.31 -7.17 -8.18
C LYS A 105 1.00 -7.87 -7.79
N GLN A 106 0.29 -8.49 -8.74
CA GLN A 106 -0.98 -9.15 -8.46
C GLN A 106 -0.86 -10.39 -7.60
N VAL A 107 0.32 -11.01 -7.52
CA VAL A 107 0.54 -12.25 -6.79
C VAL A 107 0.69 -12.01 -5.30
N VAL A 108 1.11 -10.81 -4.91
CA VAL A 108 1.49 -10.46 -3.53
C VAL A 108 0.45 -9.55 -2.89
N SER A 109 0.48 -9.46 -1.56
CA SER A 109 -0.37 -8.56 -0.78
C SER A 109 0.13 -7.13 -0.84
N VAL A 110 -0.67 -6.21 -0.29
CA VAL A 110 -0.29 -4.80 -0.15
C VAL A 110 1.02 -4.65 0.64
N ALA A 111 1.18 -5.34 1.77
CA ALA A 111 2.39 -5.24 2.60
C ALA A 111 3.64 -5.77 1.87
N ALA A 112 3.55 -6.94 1.24
CA ALA A 112 4.65 -7.49 0.46
C ALA A 112 4.98 -6.62 -0.76
N SER A 113 3.98 -5.98 -1.39
CA SER A 113 4.18 -5.09 -2.53
C SER A 113 4.91 -3.78 -2.20
N LEU A 114 5.06 -3.44 -0.93
CA LEU A 114 5.83 -2.28 -0.45
C LEU A 114 7.33 -2.58 -0.29
N ILE A 115 7.74 -3.85 -0.38
CA ILE A 115 9.15 -4.25 -0.26
C ILE A 115 9.85 -4.02 -1.62
N PRO A 116 10.83 -3.10 -1.73
CA PRO A 116 11.63 -2.98 -2.94
C PRO A 116 12.56 -4.19 -3.07
N PHE A 117 12.87 -4.59 -4.31
CA PHE A 117 13.77 -5.72 -4.61
C PHE A 117 13.32 -7.07 -4.04
N LEU A 118 12.01 -7.27 -3.87
CA LEU A 118 11.41 -8.51 -3.35
C LEU A 118 11.87 -9.75 -4.14
N GLU A 119 12.13 -9.60 -5.43
CA GLU A 119 12.65 -10.65 -6.32
C GLU A 119 14.06 -11.15 -5.96
N HIS A 120 14.80 -10.42 -5.14
CA HIS A 120 16.15 -10.75 -4.68
C HIS A 120 16.20 -11.25 -3.24
N ASP A 121 15.08 -11.20 -2.53
CA ASP A 121 14.96 -11.66 -1.14
C ASP A 121 14.41 -13.09 -1.07
N ASP A 122 14.83 -13.84 -0.06
CA ASP A 122 14.22 -15.15 0.21
C ASP A 122 12.82 -15.00 0.83
N ALA A 123 11.96 -15.97 0.56
CA ALA A 123 10.57 -15.92 0.98
C ALA A 123 10.39 -15.81 2.51
N ASN A 124 11.29 -16.39 3.31
CA ASN A 124 11.18 -16.34 4.77
C ASN A 124 11.52 -14.93 5.28
N ARG A 125 12.55 -14.26 4.74
CA ARG A 125 12.83 -12.85 5.08
C ARG A 125 11.76 -11.90 4.57
N ALA A 126 11.21 -12.13 3.39
CA ALA A 126 10.09 -11.35 2.88
C ALA A 126 8.85 -11.46 3.79
N LEU A 127 8.56 -12.67 4.30
CA LEU A 127 7.49 -12.91 5.28
C LEU A 127 7.73 -12.10 6.56
N MET A 128 8.91 -12.24 7.17
CA MET A 128 9.28 -11.47 8.36
C MET A 128 9.19 -9.96 8.11
N GLY A 129 9.73 -9.49 6.98
CA GLY A 129 9.71 -8.07 6.60
C GLY A 129 8.28 -7.51 6.47
N SER A 130 7.39 -8.23 5.78
CA SER A 130 5.98 -7.83 5.65
C SER A 130 5.25 -7.78 7.00
N ASN A 131 5.57 -8.68 7.93
CA ASN A 131 5.01 -8.69 9.28
C ASN A 131 5.56 -7.56 10.15
N MET A 132 6.86 -7.30 10.09
CA MET A 132 7.53 -6.24 10.86
C MET A 132 7.05 -4.85 10.46
N GLN A 133 6.76 -4.61 9.16
CA GLN A 133 6.22 -3.33 8.70
C GLN A 133 4.94 -2.91 9.44
N ARG A 134 4.05 -3.86 9.78
CA ARG A 134 2.79 -3.57 10.48
C ARG A 134 2.98 -3.17 11.95
N GLN A 135 4.17 -3.41 12.50
CA GLN A 135 4.51 -3.10 13.88
C GLN A 135 5.28 -1.78 14.02
N ALA A 136 5.62 -1.14 12.89
CA ALA A 136 6.31 0.14 12.89
C ALA A 136 5.45 1.22 13.58
N VAL A 137 6.03 1.87 14.58
CA VAL A 137 5.37 2.94 15.34
C VAL A 137 5.64 4.28 14.64
N PRO A 138 4.62 5.13 14.44
CA PRO A 138 4.81 6.46 13.86
C PRO A 138 5.81 7.31 14.64
N THR A 139 6.82 7.82 13.94
CA THR A 139 7.80 8.78 14.47
C THR A 139 7.21 10.18 14.53
N LEU A 140 7.83 11.06 15.34
CA LEU A 140 7.45 12.46 15.46
C LEU A 140 7.50 13.22 14.12
N ARG A 141 8.45 12.83 13.26
CA ARG A 141 8.68 13.38 11.93
C ARG A 141 8.63 12.22 10.93
N ALA A 142 7.59 12.20 10.10
CA ALA A 142 7.56 11.29 8.96
C ALA A 142 8.66 11.69 7.96
N ASP A 143 9.27 10.69 7.32
CA ASP A 143 10.28 10.87 6.28
C ASP A 143 9.99 9.85 5.18
N LYS A 144 9.61 10.32 4.00
CA LYS A 144 9.27 9.43 2.88
C LYS A 144 10.44 8.50 2.51
N PRO A 145 10.17 7.26 2.10
CA PRO A 145 11.23 6.35 1.68
C PRO A 145 11.94 6.88 0.43
N LEU A 146 13.28 6.91 0.44
CA LEU A 146 14.06 7.28 -0.75
C LEU A 146 14.01 6.19 -1.83
N VAL A 147 13.81 4.94 -1.41
CA VAL A 147 13.65 3.78 -2.29
C VAL A 147 12.27 3.18 -1.99
N GLY A 148 11.36 3.27 -2.95
CA GLY A 148 9.99 2.78 -2.83
C GLY A 148 9.54 2.01 -4.07
N THR A 149 8.31 1.51 -4.02
CA THR A 149 7.72 0.63 -5.05
C THR A 149 6.64 1.32 -5.88
N GLY A 150 6.19 2.51 -5.45
CA GLY A 150 5.05 3.24 -5.97
C GLY A 150 3.71 2.84 -5.36
N MET A 151 3.68 1.84 -4.46
CA MET A 151 2.46 1.45 -3.74
C MET A 151 2.17 2.36 -2.55
N GLU A 152 3.17 3.08 -2.05
CA GLU A 152 3.13 3.92 -0.85
C GLU A 152 2.02 4.97 -0.92
N ARG A 153 1.85 5.62 -2.08
CA ARG A 153 0.81 6.62 -2.31
C ARG A 153 -0.60 6.03 -2.29
N ASN A 154 -0.78 4.85 -2.87
CA ASN A 154 -2.08 4.17 -2.89
C ASN A 154 -2.46 3.75 -1.46
N VAL A 155 -1.51 3.20 -0.69
CA VAL A 155 -1.74 2.81 0.70
C VAL A 155 -2.07 4.03 1.57
N ALA A 156 -1.32 5.13 1.44
CA ALA A 156 -1.58 6.34 2.19
C ALA A 156 -2.96 6.92 1.90
N ARG A 157 -3.38 6.95 0.62
CA ARG A 157 -4.69 7.44 0.19
C ARG A 157 -5.84 6.54 0.67
N ASP A 158 -5.72 5.24 0.44
CA ASP A 158 -6.82 4.30 0.62
C ASP A 158 -6.96 3.81 2.08
N SER A 159 -5.95 4.03 2.93
CA SER A 159 -6.00 3.70 4.37
C SER A 159 -6.97 4.58 5.18
N GLY A 160 -7.37 5.74 4.65
CA GLY A 160 -8.26 6.69 5.35
C GLY A 160 -7.58 7.50 6.48
N VAL A 161 -6.27 7.38 6.67
CA VAL A 161 -5.53 8.18 7.66
C VAL A 161 -5.24 9.59 7.15
N CYS A 162 -5.12 9.76 5.83
CA CYS A 162 -4.94 11.04 5.17
C CYS A 162 -6.28 11.74 4.93
N VAL A 163 -6.25 13.07 4.80
CA VAL A 163 -7.43 13.84 4.38
C VAL A 163 -7.41 14.01 2.87
N VAL A 164 -8.41 13.45 2.21
CA VAL A 164 -8.53 13.43 0.76
C VAL A 164 -9.66 14.37 0.31
N ALA A 165 -9.41 15.14 -0.75
CA ALA A 165 -10.39 16.04 -1.35
C ALA A 165 -11.55 15.24 -1.98
N ARG A 166 -12.78 15.49 -1.53
CA ARG A 166 -13.98 14.86 -2.12
C ARG A 166 -14.32 15.47 -3.48
N ARG A 167 -14.08 16.78 -3.60
CA ARG A 167 -14.35 17.60 -4.78
C ARG A 167 -13.15 18.48 -5.10
N GLY A 168 -12.96 18.76 -6.38
CA GLY A 168 -11.97 19.70 -6.88
C GLY A 168 -12.33 21.14 -6.56
N GLY A 169 -11.31 21.98 -6.40
CA GLY A 169 -11.51 23.38 -6.05
C GLY A 169 -10.24 24.14 -5.70
N VAL A 170 -10.42 25.28 -5.06
CA VAL A 170 -9.33 26.14 -4.58
C VAL A 170 -9.37 26.19 -3.07
N ILE A 171 -8.21 26.08 -2.43
CA ILE A 171 -8.09 26.18 -0.98
C ILE A 171 -8.34 27.64 -0.54
N ASP A 172 -9.42 27.85 0.22
CA ASP A 172 -9.82 29.18 0.70
C ASP A 172 -9.09 29.56 2.00
N SER A 173 -8.98 28.61 2.93
CA SER A 173 -8.25 28.77 4.18
C SER A 173 -7.66 27.45 4.67
N VAL A 174 -6.46 27.50 5.25
CA VAL A 174 -5.78 26.36 5.86
C VAL A 174 -5.31 26.75 7.24
N ASP A 175 -5.75 25.98 8.24
CA ASP A 175 -5.28 26.05 9.60
C ASP A 175 -4.72 24.68 10.02
N ALA A 176 -4.01 24.64 11.15
CA ALA A 176 -3.53 23.37 11.70
C ALA A 176 -4.67 22.41 12.10
N SER A 177 -5.90 22.89 12.26
CA SER A 177 -7.08 22.15 12.71
C SER A 177 -8.12 21.90 11.62
N ARG A 178 -8.13 22.66 10.53
CA ARG A 178 -9.12 22.51 9.45
C ARG A 178 -8.62 23.03 8.11
N ILE A 179 -9.16 22.49 7.04
CA ILE A 179 -8.94 22.91 5.66
C ILE A 179 -10.30 23.26 5.06
N VAL A 180 -10.40 24.44 4.44
CA VAL A 180 -11.63 24.90 3.77
C VAL A 180 -11.35 24.99 2.27
N VAL A 181 -12.13 24.25 1.50
CA VAL A 181 -12.03 24.19 0.03
C VAL A 181 -13.23 24.90 -0.55
N ARG A 182 -12.99 25.91 -1.39
CA ARG A 182 -14.02 26.47 -2.26
C ARG A 182 -14.12 25.58 -3.48
N VAL A 183 -15.23 24.87 -3.59
CA VAL A 183 -15.49 23.91 -4.65
C VAL A 183 -15.66 24.66 -5.96
N ALA A 184 -15.15 24.09 -7.06
CA ALA A 184 -15.33 24.67 -8.38
C ALA A 184 -16.79 24.50 -8.85
N ASP A 185 -17.35 25.50 -9.54
CA ASP A 185 -18.78 25.56 -9.88
C ASP A 185 -19.29 24.37 -10.71
N ASP A 186 -18.39 23.67 -11.42
CA ASP A 186 -18.64 22.46 -12.20
C ASP A 186 -18.87 21.21 -11.35
N GLU A 187 -18.36 21.16 -10.12
CA GLU A 187 -18.54 20.05 -9.18
C GLU A 187 -19.59 20.34 -8.09
N VAL A 188 -20.24 21.50 -8.13
CA VAL A 188 -21.31 21.88 -7.19
C VAL A 188 -22.66 21.37 -7.71
N GLU A 189 -23.27 20.43 -6.98
CA GLU A 189 -24.63 20.00 -7.26
C GLU A 189 -25.66 21.08 -6.88
N THR A 190 -26.80 21.10 -7.57
CA THR A 190 -27.81 22.16 -7.41
C THR A 190 -28.41 22.11 -6.01
N GLY A 191 -28.17 23.14 -5.20
CA GLY A 191 -28.70 23.26 -3.83
C GLY A 191 -27.69 22.94 -2.72
N GLU A 192 -26.47 22.56 -3.06
CA GLU A 192 -25.40 22.37 -2.07
C GLU A 192 -24.60 23.66 -1.81
N ALA A 193 -24.00 23.76 -0.63
CA ALA A 193 -23.02 24.79 -0.35
C ALA A 193 -21.72 24.50 -1.14
N GLY A 194 -21.25 25.46 -1.93
CA GLY A 194 -20.00 25.37 -2.71
C GLY A 194 -18.72 25.45 -1.87
N VAL A 195 -18.78 25.02 -0.60
CA VAL A 195 -17.66 25.06 0.35
C VAL A 195 -17.61 23.73 1.11
N ASP A 196 -16.47 23.05 1.02
CA ASP A 196 -16.18 21.86 1.80
C ASP A 196 -15.26 22.20 2.99
N ILE A 197 -15.64 21.75 4.18
CA ILE A 197 -14.86 21.94 5.41
C ILE A 197 -14.36 20.57 5.89
N TYR A 198 -13.05 20.44 5.96
CA TYR A 198 -12.36 19.24 6.43
C TYR A 198 -11.72 19.52 7.78
N ASN A 199 -12.22 18.89 8.85
CA ASN A 199 -11.62 18.99 10.18
C ASN A 199 -10.50 17.96 10.33
N LEU A 200 -9.35 18.40 10.83
CA LEU A 200 -8.17 17.57 11.03
C LEU A 200 -8.16 17.00 12.45
N THR A 201 -7.82 15.71 12.56
CA THR A 201 -7.62 15.05 13.85
C THR A 201 -6.27 15.45 14.43
N LYS A 202 -6.26 16.01 15.66
CA LYS A 202 -5.04 16.46 16.33
C LYS A 202 -4.79 15.66 17.60
N TYR A 203 -3.56 15.16 17.74
CA TYR A 203 -3.03 14.50 18.95
C TYR A 203 -4.03 13.58 19.66
N THR A 204 -4.67 12.69 18.89
CA THR A 204 -5.66 11.74 19.41
C THR A 204 -5.00 10.38 19.64
N ARG A 205 -5.43 9.68 20.69
CA ARG A 205 -4.89 8.36 21.05
C ARG A 205 -5.37 7.29 20.06
N SER A 206 -4.46 6.40 19.65
CA SER A 206 -4.80 5.16 18.93
C SER A 206 -5.08 3.99 19.89
N ASN A 207 -5.62 2.88 19.37
CA ASN A 207 -5.86 1.68 20.18
C ASN A 207 -4.57 1.09 20.78
N GLN A 208 -3.42 1.28 20.12
CA GLN A 208 -2.11 0.82 20.58
C GLN A 208 -1.35 1.90 21.39
N ASN A 209 -2.06 2.91 21.92
CA ASN A 209 -1.49 4.03 22.68
C ASN A 209 -0.46 4.88 21.92
N THR A 210 -0.47 4.83 20.58
CA THR A 210 0.31 5.74 19.72
C THR A 210 -0.47 7.02 19.45
N CYS A 211 0.19 7.99 18.81
CA CYS A 211 -0.40 9.29 18.48
C CYS A 211 -0.92 9.33 17.03
N ILE A 212 -2.20 9.68 16.86
CA ILE A 212 -2.80 10.01 15.58
C ILE A 212 -2.86 11.54 15.47
N ASN A 213 -2.14 12.08 14.50
CA ASN A 213 -2.09 13.52 14.27
C ASN A 213 -2.00 13.81 12.78
N GLN A 214 -2.91 14.64 12.28
CA GLN A 214 -2.93 15.07 10.89
C GLN A 214 -2.27 16.44 10.72
N ARG A 215 -1.58 16.63 9.60
CA ARG A 215 -0.87 17.88 9.24
C ARG A 215 -1.27 18.31 7.83
N PRO A 216 -1.74 19.56 7.64
CA PRO A 216 -2.09 20.04 6.32
C PRO A 216 -0.83 20.12 5.43
N LEU A 217 -0.98 19.73 4.16
CA LEU A 217 0.06 19.83 3.13
C LEU A 217 -0.16 21.04 2.22
N VAL A 218 -1.42 21.30 1.90
CA VAL A 218 -1.84 22.36 0.99
C VAL A 218 -1.72 23.73 1.65
N ARG A 219 -1.57 24.77 0.81
CA ARG A 219 -1.53 26.16 1.21
C ARG A 219 -2.74 26.91 0.66
N LYS A 220 -3.04 28.06 1.25
CA LYS A 220 -4.11 28.94 0.76
C LYS A 220 -3.84 29.34 -0.69
N GLY A 221 -4.84 29.18 -1.54
CA GLY A 221 -4.78 29.48 -2.97
C GLY A 221 -4.35 28.31 -3.86
N ASP A 222 -3.94 27.17 -3.28
CA ASP A 222 -3.61 25.98 -4.06
C ASP A 222 -4.87 25.43 -4.74
N ARG A 223 -4.69 24.86 -5.93
CA ARG A 223 -5.74 24.14 -6.67
C ARG A 223 -5.61 22.66 -6.37
N VAL A 224 -6.72 22.03 -5.99
CA VAL A 224 -6.80 20.60 -5.70
C VAL A 224 -7.81 19.96 -6.63
N GLN A 225 -7.53 18.73 -7.05
CA GLN A 225 -8.47 17.89 -7.77
C GLN A 225 -9.15 16.92 -6.82
N ARG A 226 -10.26 16.35 -7.27
CA ARG A 226 -10.90 15.23 -6.58
C ARG A 226 -9.88 14.11 -6.36
N SER A 227 -9.88 13.56 -5.15
CA SER A 227 -8.96 12.51 -4.70
C SER A 227 -7.52 12.94 -4.40
N ASP A 228 -7.22 14.25 -4.43
CA ASP A 228 -5.92 14.75 -3.95
C ASP A 228 -5.81 14.70 -2.43
N ILE A 229 -4.61 14.39 -1.94
CA ILE A 229 -4.28 14.37 -0.52
C ILE A 229 -4.00 15.80 -0.06
N MET A 230 -4.80 16.30 0.88
CA MET A 230 -4.69 17.66 1.40
C MET A 230 -4.01 17.73 2.77
N ALA A 231 -4.07 16.65 3.55
CA ALA A 231 -3.37 16.53 4.82
C ALA A 231 -2.81 15.12 5.01
N ASP A 232 -1.58 15.05 5.50
CA ASP A 232 -0.96 13.81 5.92
C ASP A 232 -1.50 13.36 7.28
N GLY A 233 -1.54 12.05 7.47
CA GLY A 233 -1.78 11.39 8.75
C GLY A 233 -0.48 11.00 9.48
N PRO A 234 -0.58 10.11 10.48
CA PRO A 234 0.60 9.49 11.09
C PRO A 234 1.32 8.58 10.07
N SER A 235 2.65 8.59 10.10
CA SER A 235 3.50 7.79 9.18
C SER A 235 3.21 8.02 7.70
N THR A 236 2.90 9.27 7.32
CA THR A 236 2.78 9.68 5.92
C THR A 236 3.49 11.00 5.71
N ASP A 237 4.17 11.14 4.58
CA ASP A 237 4.88 12.35 4.18
C ASP A 237 4.58 12.65 2.71
N MET A 238 4.05 13.84 2.42
CA MET A 238 3.66 14.29 1.08
C MET A 238 2.68 13.32 0.38
N GLY A 239 1.78 12.69 1.14
CA GLY A 239 0.81 11.73 0.64
C GLY A 239 1.39 10.35 0.29
N GLU A 240 2.63 10.06 0.70
CA GLU A 240 3.25 8.74 0.60
C GLU A 240 3.38 8.11 1.99
N LEU A 241 3.25 6.79 2.07
CA LEU A 241 3.46 6.04 3.30
C LEU A 241 4.94 6.13 3.74
N ALA A 242 5.15 6.57 4.97
CA ALA A 242 6.44 6.85 5.59
C ALA A 242 6.50 6.23 6.99
N LEU A 243 6.59 4.89 7.06
CA LEU A 243 6.60 4.13 8.32
C LEU A 243 7.88 4.33 9.17
N GLY A 244 8.96 4.78 8.54
CA GLY A 244 10.28 4.93 9.17
C GLY A 244 11.01 6.16 8.65
N GLN A 245 12.35 6.12 8.69
CA GLN A 245 13.17 7.19 8.14
C GLN A 245 14.45 6.67 7.49
N ASN A 246 14.99 7.42 6.52
CA ASN A 246 16.17 7.01 5.75
C ASN A 246 17.46 7.33 6.52
N MET A 247 18.36 6.36 6.65
CA MET A 247 19.62 6.54 7.37
C MET A 247 20.82 6.19 6.49
N ARG A 248 21.96 6.84 6.77
CA ARG A 248 23.22 6.45 6.16
C ARG A 248 23.77 5.25 6.92
N ILE A 249 23.87 4.12 6.22
CA ILE A 249 24.32 2.84 6.77
C ILE A 249 25.67 2.48 6.14
N ALA A 250 26.56 1.86 6.92
CA ALA A 250 27.81 1.29 6.46
C ALA A 250 27.90 -0.17 6.91
N PHE A 251 28.21 -1.07 5.98
CA PHE A 251 28.45 -2.48 6.29
C PHE A 251 29.92 -2.69 6.64
N MET A 252 30.22 -2.85 7.92
CA MET A 252 31.55 -3.18 8.42
C MET A 252 31.45 -3.79 9.82
N ALA A 253 32.43 -4.61 10.21
CA ALA A 253 32.56 -5.01 11.61
C ALA A 253 33.08 -3.83 12.45
N TRP A 254 32.43 -3.51 13.56
CA TRP A 254 32.81 -2.39 14.43
C TRP A 254 32.98 -2.84 15.88
N ASN A 255 34.20 -3.22 16.24
CA ASN A 255 34.60 -3.57 17.62
C ASN A 255 33.67 -4.55 18.36
N GLY A 256 32.95 -5.40 17.63
CA GLY A 256 31.97 -6.34 18.20
C GLY A 256 30.62 -5.72 18.62
N TYR A 257 30.42 -4.40 18.46
CA TYR A 257 29.14 -3.75 18.78
C TYR A 257 27.99 -4.16 17.84
N ASN A 258 28.33 -4.66 16.66
CA ASN A 258 27.39 -5.24 15.70
C ASN A 258 27.57 -6.76 15.58
N PHE A 259 27.88 -7.43 16.69
CA PHE A 259 27.89 -8.89 16.75
C PHE A 259 26.46 -9.43 16.60
N GLU A 260 26.33 -10.56 15.88
CA GLU A 260 25.05 -11.11 15.40
C GLU A 260 24.23 -10.04 14.63
N ASP A 261 23.00 -9.75 15.07
CA ASP A 261 22.10 -8.77 14.45
C ASP A 261 22.00 -7.46 15.27
N SER A 262 22.97 -7.22 16.17
CA SER A 262 23.02 -5.99 16.95
C SER A 262 23.30 -4.77 16.08
N ILE A 263 22.65 -3.64 16.37
CA ILE A 263 22.78 -2.40 15.61
C ILE A 263 23.53 -1.35 16.44
N CYS A 264 24.62 -0.82 15.90
CA CYS A 264 25.32 0.33 16.48
C CYS A 264 24.81 1.62 15.84
N LEU A 265 24.31 2.55 16.66
CA LEU A 265 23.76 3.82 16.21
C LEU A 265 24.66 4.98 16.58
N SER A 266 24.72 5.98 15.69
CA SER A 266 25.38 7.26 16.00
C SER A 266 24.53 8.07 16.97
N GLU A 267 25.17 8.76 17.92
CA GLU A 267 24.51 9.70 18.83
C GLU A 267 23.70 10.79 18.09
N ARG A 268 24.13 11.14 16.87
CA ARG A 268 23.46 12.13 16.02
C ARG A 268 21.98 11.80 15.79
N VAL A 269 21.60 10.53 15.77
CA VAL A 269 20.21 10.07 15.58
C VAL A 269 19.30 10.57 16.70
N VAL A 270 19.83 10.59 17.93
CA VAL A 270 19.12 11.09 19.11
C VAL A 270 19.12 12.61 19.11
N GLN A 271 20.25 13.25 18.78
CA GLN A 271 20.35 14.72 18.71
C GLN A 271 19.39 15.35 17.69
N GLU A 272 19.04 14.61 16.63
CA GLU A 272 18.11 15.04 15.59
C GLU A 272 16.64 14.63 15.84
N ASP A 273 16.33 13.99 16.99
CA ASP A 273 15.00 13.50 17.35
C ASP A 273 14.34 12.61 16.28
N ARG A 274 15.14 11.78 15.59
CA ARG A 274 14.71 11.01 14.41
C ARG A 274 13.70 9.92 14.73
N PHE A 275 13.99 9.10 15.73
CA PHE A 275 13.12 7.99 16.16
C PHE A 275 12.36 8.28 17.47
N THR A 276 12.16 9.57 17.77
CA THR A 276 11.31 9.99 18.88
C THR A 276 9.84 9.73 18.53
N THR A 277 9.09 9.07 19.41
CA THR A 277 7.66 8.76 19.23
C THR A 277 6.81 9.44 20.31
N ILE A 278 5.53 9.67 20.02
CA ILE A 278 4.57 10.21 21.00
C ILE A 278 3.61 9.09 21.41
N HIS A 279 3.49 8.86 22.72
CA HIS A 279 2.56 7.92 23.30
C HIS A 279 1.53 8.66 24.17
N ILE A 280 0.27 8.25 24.05
CA ILE A 280 -0.85 8.85 24.78
C ILE A 280 -1.50 7.75 25.61
N GLN A 281 -1.56 7.94 26.93
CA GLN A 281 -2.23 7.04 27.86
C GLN A 281 -3.47 7.72 28.42
N GLU A 282 -4.56 6.97 28.52
CA GLU A 282 -5.79 7.41 29.16
C GLU A 282 -5.92 6.74 30.52
N LEU A 283 -6.09 7.55 31.56
CA LEU A 283 -6.25 7.09 32.93
C LEU A 283 -7.63 7.51 33.42
N THR A 284 -8.44 6.54 33.82
CA THR A 284 -9.81 6.78 34.29
C THR A 284 -9.87 6.59 35.79
N CYS A 285 -10.34 7.61 36.52
CA CYS A 285 -10.65 7.51 37.94
C CYS A 285 -12.18 7.45 38.09
N VAL A 286 -12.67 6.45 38.82
CA VAL A 286 -14.10 6.30 39.09
C VAL A 286 -14.33 6.43 40.58
N ALA A 287 -15.04 7.49 40.99
CA ALA A 287 -15.57 7.58 42.35
C ALA A 287 -16.77 6.64 42.47
N ARG A 288 -16.71 5.71 43.42
CA ARG A 288 -17.82 4.82 43.77
C ARG A 288 -18.32 5.17 45.16
N ASP A 289 -19.64 5.14 45.32
CA ASP A 289 -20.28 5.37 46.61
C ASP A 289 -20.01 4.16 47.53
N THR A 290 -19.48 4.42 48.72
CA THR A 290 -19.20 3.38 49.72
C THR A 290 -20.35 3.35 50.72
N LYS A 291 -21.08 2.22 50.78
CA LYS A 291 -22.11 1.95 51.81
C LYS A 291 -21.50 1.51 53.13
#